data_AF-A0A392UZM8-F1
#
_entry.id   AF-A0A392UZM8-F1
#
_cell.length_a   1.000
_cell.length_b   1.000
_cell.length_c   1.000
_cell.angle_alpha   90.00
_cell.angle_beta   90.00
_cell.angle_gamma   90.00
#
_symmetry.space_group_name_H-M   'P 1'
#
loop_
_entity.id
_entity.type
_entity.pdbx_description
1 polymer ?
#
loop_
_entity_poly.entity_id
_entity_poly.type
_entity_poly.pdbx_seq_one_letter_code
_entity_poly.pdbx_strand_id
1 'polypeptide(L)' 'MTRLVSRFPLCWTREHFDQPTEYYLTREENMSPEELVSLEKLQAYVNS' A
#
# COMPACT_ATOMS: atom_id res chain seq x y z
N MET A 1 -7.04 -13.94 19.99
CA MET A 1 -6.92 -14.48 18.62
C MET A 1 -6.79 -13.32 17.66
N THR A 2 -5.64 -13.15 17.02
CA THR A 2 -5.45 -12.12 15.98
C THR A 2 -6.08 -12.61 14.69
N ARG A 3 -7.00 -11.83 14.12
CA ARG A 3 -7.67 -12.15 12.86
C ARG A 3 -6.70 -11.87 11.71
N LEU A 4 -6.35 -12.90 10.95
CA LEU A 4 -5.60 -12.72 9.70
C LEU A 4 -6.55 -12.11 8.66
N VAL A 5 -6.23 -10.90 8.19
CA VAL A 5 -6.96 -10.21 7.12
C VAL A 5 -6.15 -10.37 5.85
N SER A 6 -6.74 -10.92 4.78
CA SER A 6 -6.04 -10.98 3.49
C SER A 6 -5.89 -9.57 2.94
N ARG A 7 -4.65 -9.11 2.80
CA ARG A 7 -4.32 -7.83 2.16
C ARG A 7 -4.47 -7.88 0.64
N PHE A 8 -4.53 -9.07 0.07
CA PHE A 8 -4.75 -9.29 -1.34
C PHE A 8 -6.22 -9.65 -1.62
N PRO A 9 -6.79 -9.18 -2.74
CA PRO A 9 -8.09 -9.63 -3.20
C PRO A 9 -8.04 -11.15 -3.39
N LEU A 10 -8.95 -11.88 -2.75
CA LEU A 10 -9.07 -13.32 -2.94
C LEU A 10 -9.60 -13.68 -4.34
N CYS A 11 -10.16 -12.70 -5.04
CA CYS A 11 -10.62 -12.76 -6.42
C CYS A 11 -10.16 -11.50 -7.16
N TRP A 12 -9.23 -11.65 -8.08
CA TRP A 12 -8.72 -10.54 -8.89
C TRP A 12 -9.69 -10.30 -10.04
N THR A 13 -10.31 -9.12 -10.06
CA THR A 13 -11.03 -8.64 -11.25
C THR A 13 -10.05 -7.97 -12.21
N ARG A 14 -10.47 -7.70 -13.45
CA ARG A 14 -9.60 -7.07 -14.46
C ARG A 14 -9.04 -5.71 -14.02
N GLU A 15 -9.82 -4.96 -13.24
CA GLU A 15 -9.41 -3.70 -12.62
C GLU A 15 -8.17 -3.83 -11.73
N HIS A 16 -7.92 -5.02 -11.15
CA HIS A 16 -6.74 -5.29 -10.33
C HIS A 16 -5.45 -5.46 -11.12
N PHE A 17 -5.57 -5.70 -12.42
CA PHE A 17 -4.44 -5.78 -13.33
C PHE A 17 -4.14 -4.44 -14.02
N ASP A 18 -5.07 -3.48 -13.94
CA ASP A 18 -4.89 -2.14 -14.50
C ASP A 18 -3.95 -1.29 -13.64
N GLN A 19 -3.82 -1.62 -12.35
CA GLN A 19 -2.93 -0.95 -11.42
C GLN A 19 -1.71 -1.82 -11.10
N PRO A 20 -0.52 -1.23 -11.00
CA PRO A 20 0.70 -1.95 -10.66
C PRO A 20 0.64 -2.44 -9.20
N THR A 21 1.40 -3.49 -8.86
CA THR A 21 1.37 -4.12 -7.52
C THR A 21 1.62 -3.11 -6.41
N GLU A 22 2.47 -2.12 -6.65
CA GLU A 22 2.81 -1.01 -5.77
C GLU A 22 1.55 -0.26 -5.30
N TYR A 23 0.57 -0.05 -6.18
CA TYR A 23 -0.69 0.61 -5.86
C TYR A 23 -1.42 -0.07 -4.69
N TYR A 24 -1.39 -1.40 -4.61
CA TYR A 24 -2.06 -2.16 -3.54
C TYR A 24 -1.22 -2.25 -2.26
N LEU A 25 0.11 -2.11 -2.38
CA LEU A 25 1.03 -2.19 -1.25
C LEU A 25 1.19 -0.85 -0.53
N THR A 26 1.14 0.26 -1.26
CA THR A 26 1.43 1.59 -0.73
C THR A 26 0.20 2.50 -0.66
N ARG A 27 -1.01 1.93 -0.56
CA ARG A 27 -2.21 2.77 -0.33
C ARG A 27 -2.06 3.52 0.99
N GLU A 28 -1.87 4.82 0.91
CA GLU A 28 -1.78 5.74 2.05
C GLU A 28 -2.98 5.61 2.99
N GLU A 29 -4.17 5.30 2.45
CA GLU A 29 -5.41 5.07 3.21
C GLU A 29 -5.31 3.90 4.23
N ASN A 30 -4.37 2.97 4.02
CA ASN A 30 -4.14 1.82 4.90
C ASN A 30 -2.93 2.00 5.84
N MET A 31 -2.23 3.13 5.76
CA MET A 31 -1.01 3.39 6.54
C MET A 31 -1.34 4.04 7.88
N SER A 32 -0.57 3.67 8.92
CA SER A 32 -0.59 4.43 10.17
C SER A 32 0.03 5.81 9.97
N PRO A 33 -0.26 6.80 10.84
CA PRO A 33 0.38 8.11 10.79
C PRO A 33 1.92 8.04 10.80
N GLU A 34 2.50 7.08 11.53
CA GLU A 34 3.95 6.87 11.57
C GLU A 34 4.50 6.31 10.24
N GLU A 35 3.74 5.42 9.59
CA GLU A 35 4.08 4.88 8.27
C GLU A 35 4.03 5.97 7.20
N LEU A 36 3.05 6.89 7.27
CA LEU A 36 2.95 8.05 6.36
C LEU A 36 4.15 8.99 6.49
N VAL A 37 4.55 9.33 7.72
CA VAL A 37 5.76 10.16 7.96
C VAL A 37 7.02 9.46 7.43
N SER A 38 7.07 8.13 7.51
CA SER A 38 8.19 7.35 6.97
C SER A 38 8.20 7.34 5.44
N LEU A 39 7.02 7.26 4.80
CA LEU A 39 6.83 7.36 3.36
C LEU A 39 7.29 8.73 2.83
N GLU A 40 6.86 9.83 3.47
CA GLU A 40 7.24 11.19 3.09
C GLU A 40 8.77 11.39 3.11
N LYS A 41 9.44 10.86 4.14
CA LYS A 41 10.91 10.90 4.23
C LYS A 41 11.58 10.14 3.09
N LEU A 42 11.05 8.97 2.73
CA LEU A 42 11.58 8.18 1.62
C LEU A 42 11.37 8.89 0.27
N GLN A 43 10.20 9.49 0.06
CA GLN A 43 9.92 10.29 -1.14
C GLN A 43 10.88 11.49 -1.24
N ALA A 44 11.12 12.21 -0.15
CA ALA A 44 12.05 13.33 -0.11
C ALA A 44 13.50 12.92 -0.45
N TYR A 45 13.94 11.75 0.01
CA TYR A 45 15.27 11.19 -0.31
C TYR A 45 15.41 10.78 -1.78
N VAL A 46 14.37 10.20 -2.38
CA VAL A 46 14.41 9.77 -3.80
C VAL A 46 14.36 10.95 -4.75
N ASN A 47 13.65 12.02 -4.37
CA ASN A 47 13.48 13.22 -5.20
C ASN A 47 14.62 14.24 -5.07
N SER A 48 15.65 13.97 -4.25
CA SER A 48 16.86 14.80 -4.10
C SER A 48 17.98 14.34 -5.03
#